data_AF-A0A348NQ77-F1
#
_entry.id   AF-A0A348NQ77-F1
#
_cell.length_a   1.000
_cell.length_b   1.000
_cell.length_c   1.000
_cell.angle_alpha   90.00
_cell.angle_beta   90.00
_cell.angle_gamma   90.00
#
_symmetry.space_group_name_H-M   'P 1'
#
loop_
_entity.id
_entity.type
_entity.pdbx_description
1 polymer ?
#
loop_
_entity_poly.entity_id
_entity_poly.type
_entity_poly.pdbx_seq_one_letter_code
_entity_poly.pdbx_strand_id
1 'polypeptide(L)'
;KSIQFIDTSGNYMLRDRRGFWLPDTAGLRQQALRAVLNYPILSVSDPEPGVRKAFRDLQQILDPSDSMSLYVIGDDFRGSTQSFLLKLDRLNPRDLTTGKRPASISAIGFPTLINPFQIGAPQGNARFANIMREIAETHDGVLILKPRI
;
A
#
# COMPACT_ATOMS: atom_id res chain seq x y z
N LYS A 1 -0.69 -18.81 -6.23
CA LYS A 1 -0.66 -17.36 -5.95
C LYS A 1 -1.83 -17.01 -5.05
N SER A 2 -1.62 -16.07 -4.15
CA SER A 2 -2.62 -15.65 -3.18
C SER A 2 -2.65 -14.12 -3.08
N ILE A 3 -3.76 -13.55 -2.62
CA ILE A 3 -3.98 -12.11 -2.56
C ILE A 3 -4.78 -11.75 -1.31
N GLN A 4 -4.65 -10.51 -0.84
CA GLN A 4 -5.42 -9.97 0.27
C GLN A 4 -5.63 -8.47 0.08
N PHE A 5 -6.72 -7.93 0.65
CA PHE A 5 -7.18 -6.57 0.41
C PHE A 5 -7.37 -5.85 1.76
N ILE A 6 -6.63 -4.78 1.97
CA ILE A 6 -6.64 -3.99 3.20
C ILE A 6 -6.83 -2.52 2.82
N ASP A 7 -7.74 -1.82 3.48
CA ASP A 7 -7.94 -0.38 3.29
C ASP A 7 -6.81 0.44 3.95
N THR A 8 -6.78 1.75 3.71
CA THR A 8 -5.76 2.65 4.27
C THR A 8 -5.80 2.71 5.81
N SER A 9 -6.94 2.40 6.43
CA SER A 9 -7.09 2.35 7.88
C SER A 9 -6.61 1.02 8.51
N GLY A 10 -6.30 0.00 7.70
CA GLY A 10 -5.93 -1.33 8.17
C GLY A 10 -7.10 -2.32 8.31
N ASN A 11 -8.27 -2.01 7.77
CA ASN A 11 -9.40 -2.94 7.73
C ASN A 11 -9.25 -3.90 6.56
N TYR A 12 -9.48 -5.20 6.81
CA TYR A 12 -9.67 -6.16 5.73
C TYR A 12 -10.96 -5.86 4.98
N MET A 13 -10.86 -5.69 3.66
CA MET A 13 -12.00 -5.28 2.85
C MET A 13 -13.01 -6.42 2.62
N LEU A 14 -12.56 -7.67 2.73
CA LEU A 14 -13.43 -8.85 2.61
C LEU A 14 -13.85 -9.34 3.99
N ARG A 15 -15.16 -9.41 4.22
CA ARG A 15 -15.75 -9.83 5.49
C ARG A 15 -15.30 -11.25 5.85
N ASP A 16 -14.96 -11.47 7.12
CA ASP A 16 -14.54 -12.77 7.67
C ASP A 16 -13.29 -13.38 7.01
N ARG A 17 -12.51 -12.59 6.24
CA ARG A 17 -11.29 -13.01 5.53
C ARG A 17 -10.05 -12.26 6.05
N ARG A 18 -9.67 -12.49 7.32
CA ARG A 18 -8.64 -11.70 8.03
C ARG A 18 -7.46 -12.56 8.48
N GLY A 19 -6.25 -12.03 8.40
CA GLY A 19 -5.05 -12.68 8.94
C GLY A 19 -4.55 -13.88 8.14
N PHE A 20 -4.97 -14.03 6.88
CA PHE A 20 -4.46 -15.07 5.99
C PHE A 20 -4.49 -14.62 4.53
N TRP A 21 -3.70 -15.30 3.70
CA TRP A 21 -3.65 -15.11 2.26
C TRP A 21 -4.79 -15.88 1.56
N LEU A 22 -5.52 -15.22 0.65
CA LEU A 22 -6.65 -15.83 -0.05
C LEU A 22 -6.21 -16.43 -1.38
N PRO A 23 -6.62 -17.67 -1.74
CA PRO A 23 -6.29 -18.26 -3.02
C PRO A 23 -6.80 -17.43 -4.20
N ASP A 24 -5.92 -17.07 -5.12
CA ASP A 24 -6.25 -16.24 -6.28
C ASP A 24 -7.10 -17.03 -7.29
N THR A 25 -8.42 -16.83 -7.21
CA THR A 25 -9.42 -17.47 -8.08
C THR A 25 -10.27 -16.42 -8.80
N ALA A 26 -10.85 -16.78 -9.95
CA ALA A 26 -11.77 -15.88 -10.66
C ALA A 26 -12.95 -15.44 -9.78
N GLY A 27 -13.50 -16.35 -8.98
CA GLY A 27 -14.59 -16.05 -8.04
C GLY A 27 -14.17 -15.08 -6.93
N LEU A 28 -12.95 -15.23 -6.39
CA LEU A 28 -12.41 -14.28 -5.41
C LEU A 28 -12.21 -12.90 -6.04
N ARG A 29 -11.63 -12.82 -7.24
CA ARG A 29 -11.41 -11.53 -7.94
C ARG A 29 -12.72 -10.79 -8.19
N GLN A 30 -13.78 -11.48 -8.58
CA GLN A 30 -15.11 -10.88 -8.75
C GLN A 30 -15.69 -10.37 -7.42
N GLN A 31 -15.53 -11.13 -6.32
CA GLN A 31 -15.95 -10.70 -4.99
C GLN A 31 -15.17 -9.46 -4.52
N ALA A 32 -13.85 -9.46 -4.69
CA ALA A 32 -12.99 -8.33 -4.36
C ALA A 32 -13.35 -7.08 -5.16
N LEU A 33 -13.58 -7.22 -6.47
CA LEU A 33 -14.02 -6.10 -7.31
C LEU A 33 -15.33 -5.50 -6.79
N ARG A 34 -16.33 -6.33 -6.47
CA ARG A 34 -17.60 -5.86 -5.89
C ARG A 34 -17.39 -5.20 -4.53
N ALA A 35 -16.50 -5.72 -3.69
CA ALA A 35 -16.21 -5.16 -2.38
C ALA A 35 -15.53 -3.78 -2.48
N VAL A 36 -14.60 -3.60 -3.44
CA VAL A 36 -13.95 -2.32 -3.72
C VAL A 36 -14.97 -1.30 -4.27
N LEU A 37 -15.80 -1.69 -5.24
CA LEU A 37 -16.80 -0.79 -5.85
C LEU A 37 -17.88 -0.34 -4.86
N ASN A 38 -18.23 -1.18 -3.88
CA ASN A 38 -19.28 -0.91 -2.90
C ASN A 38 -18.69 -0.64 -1.50
N TYR A 39 -17.42 -0.25 -1.40
CA TYR A 39 -16.75 -0.17 -0.10
C TYR A 39 -17.40 0.91 0.78
N PRO A 40 -18.00 0.56 1.93
CA PRO A 40 -18.88 1.48 2.65
C PRO A 40 -18.16 2.32 3.71
N ILE A 41 -16.86 2.07 3.92
CA ILE A 41 -16.09 2.66 5.02
C ILE A 41 -15.31 3.86 4.50
N LEU A 42 -15.54 5.02 5.12
CA LEU A 42 -14.63 6.16 4.99
C LEU A 42 -13.32 5.81 5.69
N SER A 43 -12.28 5.59 4.90
CA SER A 43 -10.94 5.30 5.42
C SER A 43 -10.14 6.59 5.63
N VAL A 44 -9.11 6.52 6.47
CA VAL A 44 -8.19 7.66 6.63
C VAL A 44 -7.42 7.92 5.34
N SER A 45 -7.24 9.19 4.97
CA SER A 45 -6.40 9.61 3.83
C SER A 45 -4.90 9.51 4.18
N ASP A 46 -4.47 8.33 4.63
CA ASP A 46 -3.09 8.00 4.95
C ASP A 46 -2.86 6.48 4.81
N PRO A 47 -1.96 6.02 3.92
CA PRO A 47 -1.66 4.61 3.75
C PRO A 47 -0.88 3.94 4.91
N GLU A 48 -0.24 4.70 5.81
CA GLU A 48 0.65 4.12 6.84
C GLU A 48 -0.03 3.02 7.68
N PRO A 49 -1.26 3.20 8.23
CA PRO A 49 -1.91 2.18 9.05
C PRO A 49 -2.16 0.87 8.28
N GLY A 50 -2.67 0.95 7.05
CA GLY A 50 -2.89 -0.19 6.17
C GLY A 50 -1.62 -0.94 5.82
N VAL A 51 -0.57 -0.22 5.41
CA VAL A 51 0.75 -0.80 5.12
C VAL A 51 1.29 -1.52 6.34
N ARG A 52 1.30 -0.86 7.50
CA ARG A 52 1.74 -1.44 8.78
C ARG A 52 0.95 -2.70 9.14
N LYS A 53 -0.35 -2.74 8.86
CA LYS A 53 -1.20 -3.90 9.12
C LYS A 53 -0.87 -5.07 8.19
N ALA A 54 -0.64 -4.81 6.91
CA ALA A 54 -0.22 -5.83 5.95
C ALA A 54 1.09 -6.53 6.39
N PHE A 55 2.10 -5.77 6.79
CA PHE A 55 3.36 -6.33 7.29
C PHE A 55 3.16 -7.15 8.58
N ARG A 56 2.42 -6.63 9.57
CA ARG A 56 2.22 -7.34 10.83
C ARG A 56 1.43 -8.65 10.68
N ASP A 57 0.40 -8.67 9.84
CA ASP A 57 -0.53 -9.78 9.79
C ASP A 57 -0.20 -10.79 8.68
N LEU A 58 0.36 -10.34 7.56
CA LEU A 58 0.49 -11.17 6.35
C LEU A 58 1.93 -11.56 6.03
N GLN A 59 2.91 -10.70 6.27
CA GLN A 59 4.31 -11.03 6.03
C GLN A 59 4.81 -12.10 6.99
N GLN A 60 4.33 -12.08 8.24
CA GLN A 60 4.77 -12.99 9.31
C GLN A 60 4.34 -14.45 9.09
N ILE A 61 3.42 -14.70 8.17
CA ILE A 61 2.85 -16.02 7.88
C ILE A 61 3.25 -16.55 6.50
N LEU A 62 4.27 -15.94 5.87
CA LEU A 62 4.82 -16.40 4.61
C LEU A 62 5.81 -17.54 4.85
N ASP A 63 5.85 -18.50 3.93
CA ASP A 63 6.90 -19.51 3.94
C ASP A 63 8.24 -18.89 3.51
N PRO A 64 9.39 -19.44 3.92
CA PRO A 64 10.71 -18.89 3.54
C PRO A 64 10.96 -18.78 2.04
N SER A 65 10.25 -19.57 1.23
CA SER A 65 10.32 -19.54 -0.25
C SER A 65 9.38 -18.54 -0.89
N ASP A 66 8.45 -17.95 -0.13
CA ASP A 66 7.47 -17.02 -0.67
C ASP A 66 8.07 -15.62 -0.83
N SER A 67 7.45 -14.85 -1.74
CA SER A 67 7.75 -13.44 -1.92
C SER A 67 6.47 -12.62 -1.82
N MET A 68 6.55 -11.49 -1.13
CA MET A 68 5.43 -10.57 -0.97
C MET A 68 5.61 -9.33 -1.83
N SER A 69 4.55 -8.94 -2.51
CA SER A 69 4.44 -7.64 -3.17
C SER A 69 3.25 -6.88 -2.60
N LEU A 70 3.53 -5.72 -2.01
CA LEU A 70 2.52 -4.80 -1.52
C LEU A 70 2.25 -3.73 -2.57
N TYR A 71 0.98 -3.58 -2.97
CA TYR A 71 0.53 -2.56 -3.90
C TYR A 71 -0.31 -1.53 -3.14
N VAL A 72 0.18 -0.30 -3.05
CA VAL A 72 -0.52 0.82 -2.42
C VAL A 72 -1.22 1.63 -3.50
N ILE A 73 -2.53 1.79 -3.37
CA ILE A 73 -3.37 2.52 -4.32
C ILE A 73 -3.94 3.71 -3.56
N GLY A 74 -3.64 4.93 -4.00
CA GLY A 74 -4.07 6.13 -3.28
C GLY A 74 -3.69 7.44 -3.94
N ASP A 75 -4.05 8.54 -3.28
CA ASP A 75 -3.88 9.90 -3.78
C ASP A 75 -3.33 10.87 -2.72
N ASP A 76 -3.48 10.57 -1.43
CA ASP A 76 -3.13 11.47 -0.32
C ASP A 76 -2.23 10.79 0.73
N PHE A 77 -1.37 11.59 1.37
CA PHE A 77 -0.56 11.20 2.53
C PHE A 77 -0.52 12.34 3.54
N ARG A 78 -0.96 12.07 4.77
CA ARG A 78 -1.08 13.07 5.85
C ARG A 78 -0.02 12.92 6.95
N GLY A 79 0.49 11.72 7.21
CA GLY A 79 1.48 11.44 8.25
C GLY A 79 2.86 12.07 8.07
N SER A 80 3.80 11.72 8.96
CA SER A 80 5.20 12.15 8.85
C SER A 80 5.98 11.23 7.92
N THR A 81 6.49 11.77 6.82
CA THR A 81 7.32 11.05 5.82
C THR A 81 8.50 10.33 6.47
N GLN A 82 9.31 11.06 7.25
CA GLN A 82 10.49 10.49 7.90
C GLN A 82 10.13 9.37 8.87
N SER A 83 9.09 9.57 9.69
CA SER A 83 8.65 8.55 10.65
C SER A 83 8.17 7.29 9.93
N PHE A 84 7.44 7.45 8.84
CA PHE A 84 6.89 6.33 8.09
C PHE A 84 8.01 5.51 7.42
N LEU A 85 8.96 6.17 6.74
CA LEU A 85 10.12 5.49 6.12
C LEU A 85 10.91 4.68 7.16
N LEU A 86 11.29 5.29 8.28
CA LEU A 86 12.03 4.62 9.34
C LEU A 86 11.29 3.41 9.92
N LYS A 87 9.96 3.51 10.08
CA LYS A 87 9.14 2.38 10.54
C LYS A 87 9.05 1.28 9.49
N LEU A 88 8.94 1.66 8.22
CA LEU A 88 8.81 0.71 7.11
C LEU A 88 10.11 -0.06 6.88
N ASP A 89 11.27 0.60 6.99
CA ASP A 89 12.58 -0.05 6.96
C ASP A 89 12.74 -1.11 8.05
N ARG A 90 12.23 -0.84 9.26
CA ARG A 90 12.26 -1.81 10.36
C ARG A 90 11.32 -3.00 10.12
N LEU A 91 10.18 -2.78 9.46
CA LEU A 91 9.22 -3.83 9.13
C LEU A 91 9.67 -4.69 7.93
N ASN A 92 10.46 -4.11 7.04
CA ASN A 92 10.91 -4.74 5.80
C ASN A 92 12.42 -4.64 5.65
N PRO A 93 13.22 -5.20 6.59
CA PRO A 93 14.66 -5.00 6.62
C PRO A 93 15.34 -5.58 5.37
N ARG A 94 16.38 -4.90 4.89
CA ARG A 94 17.22 -5.43 3.80
C ARG A 94 18.13 -6.52 4.37
N ASP A 95 18.10 -7.69 3.75
CA ASP A 95 19.01 -8.77 4.06
C ASP A 95 20.44 -8.36 3.69
N LEU A 96 21.36 -8.47 4.67
CA LEU A 96 22.72 -7.95 4.52
C LEU A 96 23.59 -8.77 3.56
N THR A 97 23.23 -10.02 3.29
CA THR A 97 24.02 -10.93 2.45
C THR A 97 23.55 -10.89 1.00
N THR A 98 22.24 -10.98 0.79
CA THR A 98 21.60 -11.03 -0.53
C THR A 98 21.22 -9.65 -1.05
N GLY A 99 21.17 -8.64 -0.17
CA GLY A 99 20.73 -7.29 -0.49
C GLY A 99 19.23 -7.18 -0.77
N LYS A 100 18.45 -8.26 -0.64
CA LYS A 100 17.01 -8.28 -0.95
C LYS A 100 16.17 -7.90 0.26
N ARG A 101 14.98 -7.37 0.03
CA ARG A 101 13.96 -7.20 1.08
C ARG A 101 12.91 -8.31 1.03
N PRO A 102 12.32 -8.70 2.17
CA PRO A 102 11.23 -9.68 2.23
C PRO A 102 10.00 -9.32 1.39
N ALA A 103 9.73 -8.02 1.24
CA ALA A 103 8.62 -7.54 0.43
C ALA A 103 9.07 -6.42 -0.52
N SER A 104 8.53 -6.46 -1.73
CA SER A 104 8.55 -5.31 -2.65
C SER A 104 7.35 -4.40 -2.35
N ILE A 105 7.52 -3.08 -2.50
CA ILE A 105 6.44 -2.12 -2.25
C ILE A 105 6.27 -1.21 -3.47
N SER A 106 5.16 -1.39 -4.17
CA SER A 106 4.80 -0.60 -5.35
C SER A 106 3.58 0.26 -5.09
N ALA A 107 3.39 1.30 -5.89
CA ALA A 107 2.25 2.19 -5.77
C ALA A 107 1.63 2.56 -7.11
N ILE A 108 0.32 2.77 -7.07
CA ILE A 108 -0.43 3.49 -8.11
C ILE A 108 -1.00 4.75 -7.47
N GLY A 109 -0.46 5.89 -7.87
CA GLY A 109 -0.90 7.20 -7.42
C GLY A 109 -1.92 7.83 -8.36
N PHE A 110 -3.01 8.36 -7.81
CA PHE A 110 -4.00 9.14 -8.54
C PHE A 110 -3.89 10.61 -8.10
N PRO A 111 -2.90 11.38 -8.58
CA PRO A 111 -2.73 12.75 -8.13
C PRO A 111 -3.97 13.57 -8.51
N THR A 112 -4.74 14.04 -7.52
CA THR A 112 -5.90 14.91 -7.74
C THR A 112 -5.49 16.38 -7.96
N LEU A 113 -4.30 16.62 -8.53
CA LEU A 113 -3.77 17.96 -8.81
C LEU A 113 -4.65 18.67 -9.85
N ILE A 114 -5.61 19.47 -9.38
CA ILE A 114 -6.39 20.34 -10.27
C ILE A 114 -5.61 21.64 -10.58
N ASN A 115 -4.63 22.04 -9.75
CA ASN A 115 -3.72 23.16 -10.03
C ASN A 115 -2.46 23.15 -9.14
N PRO A 116 -1.25 22.90 -9.68
CA PRO A 116 0.01 22.89 -8.92
C PRO A 116 0.48 24.29 -8.43
N PHE A 117 -0.23 25.38 -8.77
CA PHE A 117 0.17 26.76 -8.45
C PHE A 117 -0.80 27.51 -7.51
N GLN A 118 -1.77 26.84 -6.89
CA GLN A 118 -2.60 27.48 -5.85
C GLN A 118 -1.86 27.49 -4.52
N ILE A 119 -1.30 28.65 -4.17
CA ILE A 119 -0.79 28.95 -2.82
C ILE A 119 -1.94 28.70 -1.83
N GLY A 120 -1.78 27.70 -0.94
CA GLY A 120 -2.77 27.34 0.08
C GLY A 120 -3.63 26.10 -0.20
N ALA A 121 -3.48 25.43 -1.35
CA ALA A 121 -4.17 24.15 -1.61
C ALA A 121 -3.52 22.99 -0.81
N PRO A 122 -4.29 21.96 -0.39
CA PRO A 122 -3.75 20.83 0.35
C PRO A 122 -2.63 20.13 -0.43
N GLN A 123 -1.40 20.19 0.10
CA GLN A 123 -0.19 19.57 -0.49
C GLN A 123 -0.20 18.03 -0.45
N GLY A 124 -1.26 17.41 0.09
CA GLY A 124 -1.38 15.97 0.32
C GLY A 124 -1.01 15.09 -0.89
N ASN A 125 -1.39 15.54 -2.09
CA ASN A 125 -1.14 14.82 -3.34
C ASN A 125 0.33 14.77 -3.74
N ALA A 126 1.01 15.92 -3.68
CA ALA A 126 2.45 15.98 -3.92
C ALA A 126 3.21 15.16 -2.87
N ARG A 127 2.70 15.14 -1.63
CA ARG A 127 3.27 14.33 -0.55
C ARG A 127 3.14 12.84 -0.82
N PHE A 128 1.98 12.35 -1.29
CA PHE A 128 1.79 10.94 -1.65
C PHE A 128 2.78 10.51 -2.75
N ALA A 129 2.84 11.25 -3.86
CA ALA A 129 3.75 10.91 -4.96
C ALA A 129 5.22 10.94 -4.51
N ASN A 130 5.60 11.90 -3.68
CA ASN A 130 6.97 11.99 -3.16
C ASN A 130 7.33 10.83 -2.24
N ILE A 131 6.47 10.50 -1.27
CA ILE A 131 6.76 9.42 -0.32
C ILE A 131 6.72 8.06 -0.99
N MET A 132 5.77 7.82 -1.90
CA MET A 132 5.68 6.54 -2.59
C MET A 132 6.80 6.34 -3.60
N ARG A 133 7.38 7.42 -4.17
CA ARG A 133 8.59 7.33 -4.99
C ARG A 133 9.76 6.81 -4.15
N GLU A 134 10.02 7.46 -3.02
CA GLU A 134 11.08 7.06 -2.10
C GLU A 134 10.90 5.61 -1.63
N ILE A 135 9.68 5.23 -1.25
CA ILE A 135 9.37 3.87 -0.82
C ILE A 135 9.60 2.87 -1.95
N ALA A 136 9.13 3.15 -3.17
CA ALA A 136 9.30 2.25 -4.30
C ALA A 136 10.79 2.05 -4.64
N GLU A 137 11.58 3.12 -4.67
CA GLU A 137 13.02 3.07 -4.94
C GLU A 137 13.79 2.29 -3.85
N THR A 138 13.44 2.49 -2.58
CA THR A 138 14.16 1.89 -1.45
C THR A 138 13.69 0.46 -1.11
N HIS A 139 12.47 0.08 -1.51
CA HIS A 139 11.85 -1.22 -1.27
C HIS A 139 11.52 -2.00 -2.56
N ASP A 140 12.42 -1.92 -3.55
CA ASP A 140 12.45 -2.80 -4.73
C ASP A 140 11.11 -2.86 -5.49
N GLY A 141 10.41 -1.73 -5.59
CA GLY A 141 9.11 -1.62 -6.23
C GLY A 141 9.06 -0.54 -7.31
N VAL A 142 7.84 -0.20 -7.75
CA VAL A 142 7.60 0.80 -8.80
C VAL A 142 6.46 1.73 -8.42
N LEU A 143 6.59 3.02 -8.75
CA LEU A 143 5.50 3.99 -8.69
C LEU A 143 4.94 4.23 -10.09
N ILE A 144 3.63 4.08 -10.24
CA ILE A 144 2.88 4.49 -11.43
C ILE A 144 1.99 5.68 -11.04
N LEU A 145 2.09 6.80 -11.75
CA LEU A 145 1.20 7.93 -11.57
C LEU A 145 0.17 7.96 -12.70
N LYS A 146 -1.12 7.94 -12.36
CA LYS A 146 -2.23 8.09 -13.29
C LYS A 146 -2.89 9.47 -13.09
N PRO A 147 -2.46 10.52 -13.82
CA PRO A 147 -2.90 11.90 -13.58
C PRO A 147 -4.32 12.23 -14.04
N ARG A 148 -4.99 11.33 -14.76
CA ARG A 148 -6.40 11.46 -15.17
C ARG A 148 -7.04 10.07 -15.15
N ILE A 149 -8.22 9.92 -14.54
CA ILE A 149 -8.96 8.65 -14.49
C ILE A 149 -9.60 8.36 -15.84
#